data_AF-A0A370HY96-F1
#
_entry.id   AF-A0A370HY96-F1
#
_cell.length_a   1.000
_cell.length_b   1.000
_cell.length_c   1.000
_cell.angle_alpha   90.00
_cell.angle_beta   90.00
_cell.angle_gamma   90.00
#
_symmetry.space_group_name_H-M   'P 1'
#
loop_
_entity.id
_entity.type
_entity.pdbx_description
1 polymer ?
#
loop_
_entity_poly.entity_id
_entity_poly.type
_entity_poly.pdbx_seq_one_letter_code
_entity_poly.pdbx_strand_id
1 'polypeptide(L)'
;MTVVYNLVVVAHLLGLAAVIGGYAVGQPVVNEVMVWGARAQIVTGLVLVGMAESIGSLDKHLVMAKIVVKLVIAVAVAGFAEVGRADAKRGRQLAWMTHAAGILAVANVFVAVLWK
;
A
#
# COMPACT_ATOMS: atom_id res chain seq x y z
N MET A 1 16.14 18.65 -3.26
CA MET A 1 14.75 18.26 -2.93
C MET A 1 14.26 17.04 -3.71
N THR A 2 14.73 16.80 -4.94
CA THR A 2 14.40 15.60 -5.75
C THR A 2 14.89 14.29 -5.16
N VAL A 3 16.09 14.26 -4.56
CA VAL A 3 16.65 13.02 -3.98
C VAL A 3 15.78 12.49 -2.84
N VAL A 4 15.36 13.33 -1.89
CA VAL A 4 14.49 12.91 -0.78
C VAL A 4 13.14 12.42 -1.30
N TYR A 5 12.52 13.15 -2.23
CA TYR A 5 11.27 12.72 -2.87
C TYR A 5 11.44 11.34 -3.52
N ASN A 6 12.52 11.12 -4.27
CA ASN A 6 12.81 9.84 -4.91
C ASN A 6 13.05 8.71 -3.91
N LEU A 7 13.71 8.98 -2.78
CA LEU A 7 13.88 8.00 -1.71
C LEU A 7 12.53 7.59 -1.11
N VAL A 8 11.60 8.54 -0.92
CA VAL A 8 10.24 8.21 -0.47
C VAL A 8 9.49 7.41 -1.53
N VAL A 9 9.65 7.73 -2.82
CA VAL A 9 9.09 6.91 -3.92
C VAL A 9 9.63 5.49 -3.87
N VAL A 10 10.95 5.31 -3.68
CA VAL A 10 11.55 3.99 -3.54
C VAL A 10 10.97 3.25 -2.34
N ALA A 11 10.88 3.90 -1.17
CA ALA A 11 10.29 3.31 0.03
C ALA A 11 8.82 2.92 -0.20
N HIS A 12 8.06 3.74 -0.93
CA HIS A 12 6.69 3.42 -1.33
C HIS A 12 6.67 2.15 -2.19
N LEU A 13 7.49 2.08 -3.25
CA LEU A 13 7.56 0.90 -4.12
C LEU A 13 7.98 -0.37 -3.38
N LEU A 14 8.91 -0.26 -2.42
CA LEU A 14 9.29 -1.38 -1.55
C LEU A 14 8.16 -1.83 -0.63
N GLY A 15 7.37 -0.89 -0.09
CA GLY A 15 6.16 -1.21 0.67
C GLY A 15 5.13 -1.97 -0.18
N LEU A 16 4.93 -1.55 -1.44
CA LEU A 16 4.07 -2.26 -2.39
C LEU A 16 4.59 -3.68 -2.67
N ALA A 17 5.89 -3.80 -2.94
CA ALA A 17 6.54 -5.09 -3.18
C ALA A 17 6.43 -6.02 -1.96
N ALA A 18 6.52 -5.49 -0.74
CA ALA A 18 6.32 -6.26 0.49
C ALA A 18 4.89 -6.82 0.60
N VAL A 19 3.86 -6.04 0.25
CA VAL A 19 2.47 -6.54 0.28
C VAL A 19 2.24 -7.60 -0.80
N ILE A 20 2.60 -7.32 -2.05
CA ILE A 20 2.34 -8.23 -3.18
C ILE A 20 3.24 -9.48 -3.10
N GLY A 21 4.52 -9.31 -2.81
CA GLY A 21 5.45 -10.42 -2.63
C GLY A 21 5.08 -11.27 -1.42
N GLY A 22 4.75 -10.63 -0.30
CA GLY A 22 4.23 -11.31 0.90
C GLY A 22 2.94 -12.08 0.60
N TYR A 23 2.03 -11.54 -0.21
CA TYR A 23 0.87 -12.25 -0.70
C TYR A 23 1.25 -13.47 -1.54
N ALA A 24 2.11 -13.31 -2.54
CA ALA A 24 2.48 -14.37 -3.48
C ALA A 24 3.11 -15.59 -2.81
N VAL A 25 3.96 -15.39 -1.79
CA VAL A 25 4.68 -16.48 -1.12
C VAL A 25 4.05 -16.94 0.20
N GLY A 26 3.17 -16.11 0.79
CA GLY A 26 2.67 -16.31 2.15
C GLY A 26 1.29 -16.95 2.27
N GLN A 27 0.61 -17.24 1.14
CA GLN A 27 -0.73 -17.83 1.19
C GLN A 27 -0.76 -19.16 1.97
N PRO A 28 -1.85 -19.47 2.69
CA PRO A 28 -3.07 -18.67 2.85
C PRO A 28 -3.05 -17.75 4.09
N VAL A 29 -1.88 -17.51 4.69
CA VAL A 29 -1.74 -16.77 5.96
C VAL A 29 -1.27 -15.35 5.68
N VAL A 30 -1.86 -14.35 6.35
CA VAL A 30 -1.25 -13.01 6.36
C VAL A 30 0.06 -13.07 7.15
N ASN A 31 1.18 -12.91 6.45
CA ASN A 31 2.49 -12.80 7.08
C ASN A 31 2.79 -11.36 7.52
N GLU A 32 3.84 -11.22 8.31
CA GLU A 32 4.25 -9.93 8.88
C GLU A 32 4.76 -8.94 7.83
N VAL A 33 5.32 -9.44 6.72
CA VAL A 33 5.80 -8.62 5.60
C VAL A 33 4.64 -7.89 4.94
N MET A 34 3.48 -8.55 4.77
CA MET A 34 2.27 -7.92 4.25
C MET A 34 1.78 -6.77 5.16
N VAL A 35 1.79 -6.98 6.48
CA VAL A 35 1.33 -5.98 7.45
C VAL A 35 2.23 -4.74 7.42
N TRP A 36 3.55 -4.92 7.51
CA TRP A 36 4.48 -3.80 7.45
C TRP A 36 4.51 -3.12 6.08
N GLY A 37 4.37 -3.88 4.99
CA GLY A 37 4.22 -3.33 3.65
C GLY A 37 2.99 -2.43 3.52
N ALA A 38 1.85 -2.86 4.07
CA ALA A 38 0.59 -2.10 4.01
C ALA A 38 0.68 -0.80 4.83
N ARG A 39 1.29 -0.86 6.03
CA ARG A 39 1.58 0.34 6.84
C ARG A 39 2.50 1.31 6.10
N ALA A 40 3.59 0.79 5.53
CA ALA A 40 4.55 1.58 4.76
C ALA A 40 3.86 2.26 3.58
N GLN A 41 2.97 1.57 2.86
CA GLN A 41 2.20 2.12 1.75
C GLN A 41 1.36 3.35 2.14
N ILE A 42 0.66 3.29 3.28
CA ILE A 42 -0.14 4.42 3.78
C ILE A 42 0.77 5.59 4.15
N VAL A 43 1.78 5.35 4.99
CA VAL A 43 2.66 6.40 5.50
C VAL A 43 3.41 7.09 4.36
N THR A 44 4.10 6.30 3.52
CA THR A 44 4.86 6.86 2.39
C THR A 44 3.94 7.50 1.35
N GLY A 45 2.74 6.96 1.12
CA GLY A 45 1.75 7.56 0.22
C GLY A 45 1.31 8.95 0.67
N LEU A 46 0.99 9.12 1.96
CA LEU A 46 0.63 10.41 2.53
C LEU A 46 1.80 11.42 2.46
N VAL A 47 3.01 10.96 2.78
CA VAL A 47 4.22 11.79 2.66
C VAL A 47 4.45 12.25 1.21
N LEU A 48 4.28 11.36 0.23
CA LEU A 48 4.44 11.71 -1.20
C LEU A 48 3.44 12.76 -1.65
N VAL A 49 2.18 12.67 -1.21
CA VAL A 49 1.15 13.67 -1.52
C VAL A 49 1.51 15.01 -0.87
N GLY A 50 1.83 15.01 0.43
CA GLY A 50 2.21 16.25 1.13
C GLY A 50 3.46 16.90 0.55
N MET A 51 4.46 16.12 0.11
CA MET A 51 5.64 16.65 -0.59
C MET A 51 5.27 17.22 -1.96
N ALA A 52 4.40 16.54 -2.71
CA ALA A 52 3.97 17.00 -4.03
C ALA A 52 3.15 18.30 -3.97
N GLU A 53 2.35 18.50 -2.93
CA GLU A 53 1.58 19.74 -2.72
C GLU A 53 2.45 20.89 -2.18
N SER A 54 3.44 20.61 -1.31
CA SER A 54 4.24 21.65 -0.64
C SER A 54 5.46 22.11 -1.43
N ILE A 55 5.99 21.30 -2.35
CA ILE A 55 7.21 21.63 -3.09
C ILE A 55 6.85 22.12 -4.49
N GLY A 56 6.76 23.43 -4.65
CA GLY A 56 6.41 24.07 -5.93
C GLY A 56 7.35 23.75 -7.10
N SER A 57 8.57 23.26 -6.84
CA SER A 57 9.52 22.84 -7.88
C SER A 57 9.30 21.42 -8.42
N LEU A 58 8.34 20.66 -7.87
CA LEU A 58 8.02 19.30 -8.37
C LEU A 58 7.08 19.31 -9.59
N ASP A 59 6.41 20.42 -9.89
CA ASP A 59 5.46 20.62 -11.01
C ASP A 59 4.51 19.43 -11.24
N LYS A 60 3.93 18.91 -10.14
CA LYS A 60 3.04 17.75 -10.18
C LYS A 60 1.58 18.16 -10.22
N HIS A 61 0.92 17.85 -11.33
CA HIS A 61 -0.54 17.92 -11.40
C HIS A 61 -1.15 16.71 -10.69
N LEU A 62 -1.73 16.93 -9.51
CA LEU A 62 -2.35 15.88 -8.71
C LEU A 62 -3.82 15.72 -9.09
N VAL A 63 -4.22 14.50 -9.43
CA VAL A 63 -5.64 14.13 -9.56
C VAL A 63 -6.12 13.67 -8.19
N MET A 64 -6.72 14.58 -7.41
CA MET A 64 -7.10 14.30 -6.02
C MET A 64 -8.06 13.11 -5.88
N ALA A 65 -8.98 12.93 -6.83
CA ALA A 65 -9.87 11.76 -6.86
C ALA A 65 -9.08 10.44 -6.91
N LYS A 66 -8.05 10.35 -7.77
CA LYS A 66 -7.17 9.18 -7.87
C LYS A 66 -6.41 8.94 -6.57
N ILE A 67 -5.93 10.00 -5.92
CA ILE A 67 -5.19 9.89 -4.64
C ILE A 67 -6.09 9.37 -3.52
N VAL A 68 -7.31 9.92 -3.38
CA VAL A 68 -8.29 9.48 -2.39
C VAL A 68 -8.65 8.01 -2.62
N VAL A 69 -8.92 7.61 -3.86
CA VAL A 69 -9.21 6.20 -4.20
C VAL A 69 -8.05 5.30 -3.79
N LYS A 70 -6.81 5.67 -4.13
CA LYS A 70 -5.63 4.89 -3.73
C LYS A 70 -5.47 4.77 -2.22
N LEU A 71 -5.77 5.85 -1.49
CA LEU A 71 -5.69 5.87 -0.03
C LEU A 71 -6.75 4.95 0.59
N VAL A 72 -8.00 5.02 0.12
CA VAL A 72 -9.07 4.14 0.57
C VAL A 72 -8.70 2.66 0.36
N ILE A 73 -8.19 2.31 -0.83
CA ILE A 73 -7.74 0.95 -1.11
C ILE A 73 -6.58 0.56 -0.18
N ALA A 74 -5.59 1.44 0.02
CA ALA A 74 -4.46 1.15 0.91
C ALA A 74 -4.89 0.93 2.37
N VAL A 75 -5.88 1.69 2.86
CA VAL A 75 -6.46 1.50 4.20
C VAL A 75 -7.21 0.17 4.29
N ALA A 76 -7.98 -0.20 3.27
CA ALA A 76 -8.65 -1.50 3.22
C ALA A 76 -7.63 -2.66 3.24
N VAL A 77 -6.55 -2.57 2.44
CA VAL A 77 -5.45 -3.54 2.44
C VAL A 77 -4.83 -3.68 3.82
N ALA A 78 -4.52 -2.56 4.49
CA ALA A 78 -3.99 -2.57 5.85
C ALA A 78 -4.98 -3.20 6.83
N GLY A 79 -6.26 -2.85 6.77
CA GLY A 79 -7.31 -3.44 7.61
C GLY A 79 -7.37 -4.96 7.49
N PHE A 80 -7.42 -5.50 6.26
CA PHE A 80 -7.41 -6.95 6.04
C PHE A 80 -6.10 -7.60 6.50
N ALA A 81 -4.96 -6.95 6.29
CA ALA A 81 -3.68 -7.47 6.74
C ALA A 81 -3.57 -7.53 8.28
N GLU A 82 -3.97 -6.46 8.97
CA GLU A 82 -3.94 -6.39 10.44
C GLU A 82 -4.89 -7.41 11.06
N VAL A 83 -6.14 -7.45 10.61
CA VAL A 83 -7.16 -8.37 11.11
C VAL A 83 -6.76 -9.82 10.80
N GLY A 84 -6.33 -10.11 9.56
CA GLY A 84 -5.91 -11.44 9.16
C GLY A 84 -4.68 -11.94 9.93
N ARG A 85 -3.72 -11.06 10.23
CA ARG A 85 -2.57 -11.39 11.09
C ARG A 85 -2.99 -11.62 12.54
N ALA A 86 -3.88 -10.79 13.07
CA ALA A 86 -4.39 -10.93 14.43
C ALA A 86 -5.17 -12.22 14.62
N ASP A 87 -6.00 -12.59 13.66
CA ASP A 87 -6.75 -13.85 13.66
C ASP A 87 -5.82 -15.06 13.52
N ALA A 88 -4.83 -15.00 12.63
CA ALA A 88 -3.83 -16.07 12.50
C ALA A 88 -3.08 -16.33 13.81
N LYS A 89 -2.71 -15.27 14.56
CA LYS A 89 -2.09 -15.40 15.89
C LYS A 89 -3.00 -16.07 16.93
N ARG A 90 -4.31 -16.03 16.74
CA ARG A 90 -5.32 -16.66 17.61
C ARG A 90 -5.71 -18.07 17.13
N GLY A 91 -5.00 -18.64 16.16
CA GLY A 91 -5.34 -19.93 15.55
C GLY A 91 -6.57 -19.89 14.64
N ARG A 92 -7.08 -18.69 14.30
CA ARG A 92 -8.20 -18.52 13.34
C ARG A 92 -7.62 -18.10 12.00
N GLN A 93 -7.55 -19.02 11.04
CA GLN A 93 -7.04 -18.70 9.71
C GLN A 93 -8.20 -18.45 8.74
N LEU A 94 -8.36 -17.21 8.31
CA LEU A 94 -9.33 -16.81 7.30
C LEU A 94 -8.61 -16.48 5.99
N ALA A 95 -8.44 -17.49 5.12
CA ALA A 95 -7.69 -17.36 3.87
C ALA A 95 -8.17 -16.20 2.97
N TRP A 96 -9.48 -15.91 3.00
CA TRP A 96 -10.06 -14.83 2.23
C TRP A 96 -9.50 -13.45 2.57
N MET A 97 -9.05 -13.22 3.82
CA MET A 97 -8.45 -11.94 4.22
C MET A 97 -7.09 -11.73 3.54
N THR A 98 -6.32 -12.82 3.40
CA THR A 98 -5.03 -12.79 2.70
C THR A 98 -5.23 -12.50 1.21
N HIS A 99 -6.23 -13.11 0.57
CA HIS A 99 -6.63 -12.80 -0.80
C HIS A 99 -7.16 -11.38 -0.96
N ALA A 100 -8.02 -10.90 -0.05
CA ALA A 100 -8.55 -9.55 -0.09
C ALA A 100 -7.41 -8.51 -0.03
N ALA A 101 -6.46 -8.66 0.91
CA ALA A 101 -5.32 -7.77 1.02
C ALA A 101 -4.44 -7.78 -0.24
N GLY A 102 -4.09 -8.97 -0.75
CA GLY A 102 -3.24 -9.10 -1.94
C GLY A 102 -3.88 -8.58 -3.23
N ILE A 103 -5.12 -8.99 -3.49
CA ILE A 103 -5.85 -8.60 -4.70
C ILE A 103 -6.13 -7.10 -4.71
N LEU A 104 -6.53 -6.51 -3.57
CA LEU A 104 -6.72 -5.07 -3.48
C LEU A 104 -5.41 -4.30 -3.67
N ALA A 105 -4.28 -4.81 -3.17
CA ALA A 105 -2.98 -4.20 -3.42
C ALA A 105 -2.63 -4.18 -4.92
N VAL A 106 -2.88 -5.28 -5.64
CA VAL A 106 -2.71 -5.35 -7.10
C VAL A 106 -3.70 -4.42 -7.81
N ALA A 107 -4.96 -4.37 -7.39
CA ALA A 107 -5.95 -3.43 -7.92
C ALA A 107 -5.49 -1.98 -7.76
N ASN A 108 -4.86 -1.65 -6.63
CA ASN A 108 -4.31 -0.32 -6.37
C ASN A 108 -3.18 0.06 -7.35
N VAL A 109 -2.42 -0.93 -7.84
CA VAL A 109 -1.41 -0.71 -8.91
C VAL A 109 -2.10 -0.31 -10.20
N PHE A 110 -3.20 -0.99 -10.58
CA PHE A 110 -3.95 -0.61 -11.77
C PHE A 110 -4.52 0.81 -11.64
N VAL A 111 -5.09 1.18 -10.49
CA VAL A 111 -5.50 2.58 -10.23
C VAL A 111 -4.31 3.53 -10.37
N ALA A 112 -3.15 3.18 -9.81
CA ALA A 112 -1.96 4.03 -9.88
C ALA A 112 -1.45 4.25 -11.31
N VAL A 113 -1.49 3.23 -12.16
CA VAL A 113 -0.83 3.23 -13.47
C VAL A 113 -1.80 3.60 -14.60
N LEU A 114 -3.03 3.07 -14.58
CA LEU A 114 -3.98 3.18 -15.68
C LEU A 114 -4.91 4.40 -15.60
N TRP A 115 -5.21 4.91 -14.39
CA TRP A 115 -6.04 6.11 -14.23
C TRP A 115 -5.22 7.35 -14.60
N LYS A 116 -5.69 8.12 -15.59
CA LYS A 116 -5.12 9.41 -16.01
C LYS A 116 -5.88 10.59 -15.42
#